data_AF-A0A2W1BFD5-F1
#
_entry.id   AF-A0A2W1BFD5-F1
#
_cell.length_a   1.000
_cell.length_b   1.000
_cell.length_c   1.000
_cell.angle_alpha   90.00
_cell.angle_beta   90.00
_cell.angle_gamma   90.00
#
_symmetry.space_group_name_H-M   'P 1'
#
loop_
_entity.id
_entity.type
_entity.pdbx_description
1 polymer ?
#
loop_
_entity_poly.entity_id
_entity_poly.type
_entity_poly.pdbx_seq_one_letter_code
_entity_poly.pdbx_strand_id
1 'polypeptide(L)'
;MEKNKHIYIMQILLVCGITFGSQNLDLNNKHVWAASIARNVLYILTIQALKGVCVVGYTMYRKNQALDAKVLDRMNRHHVMMFLACVAFLVLSDQNVLDRSIYLIILASLVTDIPNIVKKKDNKITMNYAMGMACSYFEGYLVHVLPSDGARFFGFLENIRAYEDNQGVVFPVKKLFIVVTKSLYSPPALKDYNKSDRNDVARIEACSALSTIQKDVAGVKDRTYKNTAYKIYRPTGRPVCLSVEGGTPLATLFRVLRNRDLSEELEGLDREEVVKDFLTSLRKIIDKSPECRGKCELIYFDDTDRNLNLADVLLDRIRELEPNFEEIIAERR
;
A
#
# COMPACT_ATOMS: atom_id res chain seq x y z
N MET A 1 11.83 5.86 -24.56
CA MET A 1 12.62 5.15 -25.59
C MET A 1 14.12 5.08 -25.30
N GLU A 2 14.67 5.86 -24.35
CA GLU A 2 16.12 5.90 -24.09
C GLU A 2 16.69 4.82 -23.15
N LYS A 3 15.88 4.21 -22.28
CA LYS A 3 16.36 3.25 -21.25
C LYS A 3 17.04 1.98 -21.81
N ASN A 4 16.74 1.59 -23.05
CA ASN A 4 17.32 0.38 -23.64
C ASN A 4 18.60 0.65 -24.44
N LYS A 5 18.92 1.91 -24.80
CA LYS A 5 20.12 2.23 -25.60
C LYS A 5 21.41 1.83 -24.87
N HIS A 6 21.49 2.06 -23.56
CA HIS A 6 22.66 1.69 -22.76
C HIS A 6 22.89 0.18 -22.67
N ILE A 7 21.81 -0.61 -22.70
CA ILE A 7 21.90 -2.07 -22.68
C ILE A 7 22.45 -2.58 -24.01
N TYR A 8 21.98 -2.04 -25.14
CA TYR A 8 22.51 -2.40 -26.46
C TYR A 8 23.96 -1.93 -26.65
N ILE A 9 24.33 -0.75 -26.17
CA ILE A 9 25.72 -0.27 -26.20
C ILE A 9 26.63 -1.18 -25.38
N MET A 10 26.20 -1.62 -24.19
CA MET A 10 26.98 -2.56 -23.37
C MET A 10 27.09 -3.95 -24.00
N GLN A 11 26.04 -4.42 -24.68
CA GLN A 11 26.10 -5.69 -25.43
C GLN A 11 27.03 -5.59 -26.64
N ILE A 12 27.02 -4.46 -27.35
CA ILE A 12 27.96 -4.19 -28.45
C ILE A 12 29.39 -4.10 -27.92
N LEU A 13 29.63 -3.40 -26.81
CA LEU A 13 30.96 -3.33 -26.18
C LEU A 13 31.45 -4.70 -25.66
N LEU A 14 30.55 -5.54 -25.16
CA LEU A 14 30.88 -6.91 -24.74
C LEU A 14 31.25 -7.78 -25.94
N VAL A 15 30.47 -7.72 -27.03
CA VAL A 15 30.76 -8.45 -28.27
C VAL A 15 32.05 -7.93 -28.91
N CYS A 16 32.25 -6.61 -28.98
CA CYS A 16 33.49 -6.00 -29.45
C CYS A 16 34.67 -6.38 -28.54
N GLY A 17 34.51 -6.42 -27.22
CA GLY A 17 35.55 -6.85 -26.29
C GLY A 17 35.93 -8.33 -26.44
N ILE A 18 34.95 -9.20 -26.67
CA ILE A 18 35.19 -10.63 -26.98
C ILE A 18 35.89 -10.77 -28.35
N THR A 19 35.50 -9.97 -29.34
CA THR A 19 36.06 -10.02 -30.71
C THR A 19 37.48 -9.43 -30.76
N PHE A 20 37.75 -8.36 -30.02
CA PHE A 20 39.09 -7.75 -29.91
C PHE A 20 40.01 -8.60 -29.02
N GLY A 21 39.47 -9.20 -27.95
CA GLY A 21 40.17 -10.19 -27.14
C GLY A 21 40.49 -11.48 -27.91
N SER A 22 39.64 -11.87 -28.87
CA SER A 22 39.88 -13.03 -29.72
C SER A 22 40.89 -12.80 -30.84
N GLN A 23 41.25 -11.55 -31.16
CA GLN A 23 42.30 -11.26 -32.15
C GLN A 23 43.71 -11.65 -31.64
N ASN A 24 43.89 -11.81 -30.32
CA ASN A 24 45.10 -12.34 -29.70
C ASN A 24 45.01 -13.82 -29.29
N LEU A 25 43.89 -14.50 -29.59
CA LEU A 25 43.69 -15.92 -29.31
C LEU A 25 43.81 -16.69 -30.62
N ASP A 26 44.82 -17.56 -30.71
CA ASP A 26 45.02 -18.42 -31.88
C ASP A 26 43.78 -19.31 -32.10
N LEU A 27 42.95 -18.97 -33.10
CA LEU A 27 41.69 -19.64 -33.44
C LEU A 27 41.92 -20.99 -34.15
N ASN A 28 43.15 -21.50 -34.21
CA ASN A 28 43.47 -22.76 -34.87
C ASN A 28 42.84 -24.00 -34.21
N ASN A 29 42.38 -23.93 -32.96
CA ASN A 29 41.85 -25.10 -32.26
C ASN A 29 40.33 -25.01 -31.98
N LYS A 30 39.54 -25.24 -33.03
CA LYS A 30 38.07 -25.28 -32.98
C LYS A 30 37.53 -26.21 -31.88
N HIS A 31 38.26 -27.27 -31.56
CA HIS A 31 37.88 -28.25 -30.55
C HIS A 31 37.94 -27.68 -29.12
N VAL A 32 38.99 -26.90 -28.80
CA VAL A 32 39.14 -26.24 -27.49
C VAL A 32 38.04 -25.20 -27.26
N TRP A 33 37.66 -24.48 -28.31
CA TRP A 33 36.56 -23.51 -28.26
C TRP A 33 35.20 -24.20 -28.06
N ALA A 34 34.92 -25.27 -28.80
CA ALA A 34 33.68 -26.03 -28.64
C ALA A 34 33.56 -26.60 -27.22
N ALA A 35 34.65 -27.12 -26.65
CA ALA A 35 34.69 -27.60 -25.27
C ALA A 35 34.44 -26.48 -24.25
N SER A 36 35.04 -25.29 -24.45
CA SER A 36 34.82 -24.14 -23.58
C SER A 36 33.37 -23.63 -23.63
N ILE A 37 32.77 -23.57 -24.82
CA ILE A 37 31.36 -23.17 -24.97
C ILE A 37 30.43 -24.19 -24.31
N ALA A 38 30.62 -25.49 -24.58
CA ALA A 38 29.82 -26.55 -23.97
C ALA A 38 29.88 -26.52 -22.43
N ARG A 39 31.07 -26.28 -21.88
CA ARG A 39 31.28 -26.17 -20.43
C ARG A 39 30.58 -24.95 -19.82
N ASN A 40 30.66 -23.79 -20.45
CA ASN A 40 29.98 -22.59 -19.96
C ASN A 40 28.44 -22.71 -20.05
N VAL A 41 27.92 -23.31 -21.13
CA VAL A 41 26.48 -23.62 -21.24
C VAL A 41 26.05 -24.58 -20.13
N LEU A 42 26.85 -25.62 -19.85
CA LEU A 42 26.60 -26.56 -18.76
C LEU A 42 26.55 -25.86 -17.38
N TYR A 43 27.45 -24.92 -17.13
CA TYR A 43 27.46 -24.15 -15.87
C TYR A 43 26.25 -23.26 -15.70
N ILE A 44 25.82 -22.55 -16.76
CA ILE A 44 24.61 -21.72 -16.73
C ILE A 44 23.38 -22.58 -16.43
N LEU A 45 23.26 -23.74 -17.09
CA LEU A 45 22.15 -24.68 -16.86
C LEU A 45 22.17 -25.24 -15.43
N THR A 46 23.35 -25.57 -14.90
CA THR A 46 23.53 -26.00 -13.50
C THR A 46 23.06 -24.93 -12.51
N ILE A 47 23.41 -23.66 -12.73
CA ILE A 47 23.01 -22.54 -11.86
C ILE A 47 21.48 -22.33 -11.91
N GLN A 48 20.88 -22.41 -13.08
CA GLN A 48 19.42 -22.29 -13.23
C GLN A 48 18.68 -23.43 -12.53
N ALA A 49 19.18 -24.67 -12.67
CA ALA A 49 18.63 -25.83 -11.98
C ALA A 49 18.74 -25.68 -10.45
N LEU A 50 19.90 -25.26 -9.95
CA LEU A 50 20.13 -25.04 -8.53
C LEU A 50 19.19 -23.97 -7.96
N LYS A 51 19.01 -22.85 -8.65
CA LYS A 51 18.02 -21.81 -8.27
C LYS A 51 16.61 -22.39 -8.18
N GLY A 52 16.20 -23.19 -9.16
CA GLY A 52 14.90 -23.87 -9.16
C GLY A 52 14.72 -24.78 -7.95
N VAL A 53 15.71 -25.62 -7.66
CA VAL A 53 15.71 -26.53 -6.50
C VAL A 53 15.65 -25.75 -5.19
N CYS A 54 16.41 -24.66 -5.04
CA CYS A 54 16.36 -23.82 -3.83
C CYS A 54 14.97 -23.20 -3.62
N VAL A 55 14.31 -22.73 -4.68
CA VAL A 55 12.93 -22.18 -4.59
C VAL A 55 11.96 -23.26 -4.15
N VAL A 56 12.03 -24.45 -4.75
CA VAL A 56 11.16 -25.59 -4.40
C VAL A 56 11.40 -26.01 -2.94
N GLY A 57 12.65 -26.19 -2.53
CA GLY A 57 13.02 -26.52 -1.16
C GLY A 57 12.53 -25.49 -0.15
N TYR A 58 12.67 -24.19 -0.44
CA TYR A 58 12.13 -23.12 0.40
C TYR A 58 10.60 -23.20 0.51
N THR A 59 9.89 -23.46 -0.59
CA THR A 59 8.42 -23.58 -0.57
C THR A 59 7.96 -24.81 0.22
N MET A 60 8.67 -25.93 0.11
CA MET A 60 8.38 -27.14 0.89
C MET A 60 8.59 -26.89 2.39
N TYR A 61 9.73 -26.28 2.75
CA TYR A 61 10.04 -25.94 4.14
C TYR A 61 9.00 -24.99 4.75
N ARG A 62 8.60 -23.95 4.02
CA ARG A 62 7.66 -22.94 4.52
C ARG A 62 6.21 -23.44 4.59
N LYS A 63 5.79 -24.29 3.65
CA LYS A 63 4.38 -24.75 3.54
C LYS A 63 4.13 -26.15 4.11
N ASN A 64 5.16 -26.83 4.60
CA ASN A 64 5.11 -28.21 5.09
C ASN A 64 4.40 -29.18 4.11
N GLN A 65 4.56 -28.95 2.80
CA GLN A 65 3.94 -29.72 1.72
C GLN A 65 4.94 -30.71 1.12
N ALA A 66 4.45 -31.91 0.75
CA ALA A 66 5.23 -32.90 0.02
C ALA A 66 5.53 -32.44 -1.43
N LEU A 67 6.55 -33.05 -2.04
CA LEU A 67 7.06 -32.70 -3.36
C LEU A 67 5.97 -32.97 -4.42
N ASP A 68 5.41 -31.91 -5.01
CA ASP A 68 4.41 -32.03 -6.08
C ASP A 68 5.11 -32.46 -7.38
N ALA A 69 4.74 -33.63 -7.93
CA ALA A 69 5.29 -34.16 -9.18
C ALA A 69 5.12 -33.19 -10.38
N LYS A 70 4.16 -32.26 -10.32
CA LYS A 70 3.99 -31.18 -11.31
C LYS A 70 5.12 -30.16 -11.33
N VAL A 71 5.99 -30.13 -10.31
CA VAL A 71 7.20 -29.31 -10.28
C VAL A 71 8.28 -29.91 -11.18
N LEU A 72 8.37 -31.24 -11.24
CA LEU A 72 9.31 -31.96 -12.09
C LEU A 72 8.91 -31.86 -13.58
N ASP A 73 7.60 -31.87 -13.87
CA ASP A 73 7.07 -31.71 -15.24
C ASP A 73 7.28 -30.29 -15.81
N ARG A 74 7.54 -29.30 -14.94
CA ARG A 74 7.92 -27.93 -15.34
C ARG A 74 9.37 -27.79 -15.77
N MET A 75 10.20 -28.83 -15.64
CA MET A 75 11.56 -28.81 -16.17
C MET A 75 11.49 -28.76 -17.70
N ASN A 76 12.02 -27.67 -18.27
CA ASN A 76 12.00 -27.49 -19.72
C ASN A 76 12.81 -28.61 -20.38
N ARG A 77 12.14 -29.50 -21.11
CA ARG A 77 12.76 -30.64 -21.81
C ARG A 77 13.94 -30.23 -22.68
N HIS A 78 13.92 -29.02 -23.25
CA HIS A 78 15.01 -28.49 -24.06
C HIS A 78 16.27 -28.20 -23.22
N HIS A 79 16.10 -27.70 -21.99
CA HIS A 79 17.22 -27.43 -21.09
C HIS A 79 17.86 -28.73 -20.60
N VAL A 80 17.05 -29.75 -20.32
CA VAL A 80 17.53 -31.10 -19.96
C VAL A 80 18.29 -31.73 -21.13
N MET A 81 17.74 -31.65 -22.35
CA MET A 81 18.40 -32.16 -23.55
C MET A 81 19.72 -31.44 -23.84
N MET A 82 19.76 -30.11 -23.73
CA MET A 82 21.01 -29.34 -23.90
C MET A 82 22.03 -29.66 -22.81
N PHE A 83 21.59 -29.85 -21.56
CA PHE A 83 22.46 -30.25 -20.46
C PHE A 83 23.12 -31.61 -20.75
N LEU A 84 22.32 -32.62 -21.10
CA LEU A 84 22.81 -33.96 -21.45
C LEU A 84 23.73 -33.94 -22.67
N ALA A 85 23.40 -33.14 -23.69
CA ALA A 85 24.24 -32.98 -24.89
C ALA A 85 25.61 -32.35 -24.56
N CYS A 86 25.65 -31.35 -23.68
CA CYS A 86 26.91 -30.73 -23.25
C CYS A 86 27.77 -31.69 -22.43
N VAL A 87 27.16 -32.47 -21.52
CA VAL A 87 27.88 -33.51 -20.76
C VAL A 87 28.44 -34.57 -21.69
N ALA A 88 27.60 -35.11 -22.59
CA ALA A 88 28.02 -36.13 -23.55
C ALA A 88 29.16 -35.63 -24.44
N PHE A 89 29.07 -34.39 -24.95
CA PHE A 89 30.11 -33.77 -25.76
C PHE A 89 31.45 -33.67 -25.01
N LEU A 90 31.43 -33.22 -23.75
CA LEU A 90 32.64 -33.09 -22.94
C LEU A 90 33.28 -34.43 -22.60
N VAL A 91 32.47 -35.44 -22.27
CA VAL A 91 32.95 -36.81 -21.98
C VAL A 91 33.55 -37.47 -23.23
N LEU A 92 32.87 -37.35 -24.38
CA LEU A 92 33.36 -37.90 -25.66
C LEU A 92 34.63 -37.19 -26.15
N SER A 93 34.87 -35.95 -25.71
CA SER A 93 36.04 -35.14 -26.06
C SER A 93 37.21 -35.31 -25.08
N ASP A 94 37.11 -36.26 -24.13
CA ASP A 94 38.09 -36.49 -23.04
C ASP A 94 38.39 -35.21 -22.25
N GLN A 95 37.37 -34.37 -22.03
CA GLN A 95 37.47 -33.13 -21.28
C GLN A 95 36.84 -33.27 -19.91
N ASN A 96 37.44 -32.62 -18.90
CA ASN A 96 36.82 -32.48 -17.59
C ASN A 96 35.49 -31.71 -17.71
N VAL A 97 34.43 -32.34 -17.20
CA VAL A 97 33.07 -31.77 -17.16
C VAL A 97 33.01 -30.60 -16.20
N LEU A 98 33.73 -30.70 -15.09
CA LEU A 98 33.83 -29.67 -14.04
C LEU A 98 35.29 -29.26 -13.87
N ASP A 99 35.54 -27.97 -13.85
CA ASP A 99 36.82 -27.37 -13.51
C ASP A 99 36.64 -26.33 -12.39
N ARG A 100 37.75 -25.74 -11.93
CA ARG A 100 37.72 -24.72 -10.87
C ARG A 100 36.93 -23.46 -11.24
N SER A 101 36.63 -23.22 -12.53
CA SER A 101 35.89 -22.04 -12.96
C SER A 101 34.39 -22.10 -12.61
N ILE A 102 33.84 -23.29 -12.31
CA ILE A 102 32.45 -23.41 -11.86
C ILE A 102 32.18 -22.60 -10.57
N TYR A 103 33.13 -22.61 -9.63
CA TYR A 103 33.00 -21.87 -8.37
C TYR A 103 32.96 -20.36 -8.60
N LEU A 104 33.80 -19.87 -9.53
CA LEU A 104 33.84 -18.44 -9.89
C LEU A 104 32.55 -18.01 -10.59
N ILE A 105 31.99 -18.85 -11.45
CA ILE A 105 30.76 -18.55 -12.19
C ILE A 105 29.54 -18.59 -11.25
N ILE A 106 29.49 -19.53 -10.30
CA ILE A 106 28.46 -19.54 -9.26
C ILE A 106 28.53 -18.27 -8.41
N LEU A 107 29.73 -17.89 -7.94
CA LEU A 107 29.93 -16.67 -7.15
C LEU A 107 29.52 -15.42 -7.96
N ALA A 108 29.95 -15.32 -9.22
CA ALA A 108 29.57 -14.22 -10.11
C ALA A 108 28.05 -14.16 -10.31
N SER A 109 27.39 -15.30 -10.49
CA SER A 109 25.93 -15.36 -10.64
C SER A 109 25.20 -14.80 -9.42
N LEU A 110 25.64 -15.16 -8.21
CA LEU A 110 25.09 -14.65 -6.95
C LEU A 110 25.27 -13.13 -6.84
N VAL A 111 26.48 -12.62 -7.13
CA VAL A 111 26.77 -11.18 -7.11
C VAL A 111 25.92 -10.41 -8.12
N THR A 112 25.69 -10.96 -9.32
CA THR A 112 24.84 -10.31 -10.34
C THR A 112 23.35 -10.34 -10.00
N ASP A 113 22.89 -11.31 -9.21
CA ASP A 113 21.48 -11.41 -8.82
C ASP A 113 21.12 -10.47 -7.67
N ILE A 114 22.06 -10.15 -6.77
CA ILE A 114 21.80 -9.27 -5.61
C ILE A 114 21.18 -7.92 -6.02
N PRO A 115 21.74 -7.16 -6.99
CA PRO A 115 21.14 -5.90 -7.45
C PRO A 115 19.76 -6.09 -8.09
N ASN A 116 19.52 -7.23 -8.74
CA ASN A 116 18.24 -7.54 -9.37
C ASN A 116 17.16 -7.87 -8.33
N ILE A 117 17.52 -8.57 -7.26
CA ILE A 117 16.64 -8.85 -6.12
C ILE A 117 16.24 -7.55 -5.42
N VAL A 118 17.22 -6.66 -5.17
CA VAL A 118 16.98 -5.34 -4.58
C VAL A 118 16.07 -4.49 -5.48
N LYS A 119 16.41 -4.36 -6.78
CA LYS A 119 15.57 -3.62 -7.74
C LYS A 119 14.18 -4.21 -7.94
N LYS A 120 14.01 -5.53 -7.88
CA LYS A 120 12.70 -6.18 -8.03
C LYS A 120 11.82 -5.98 -6.81
N LYS A 121 12.42 -5.84 -5.62
CA LYS A 121 11.74 -5.41 -4.39
C LYS A 121 11.32 -3.94 -4.49
N ASP A 122 12.15 -3.07 -5.06
CA ASP A 122 11.84 -1.64 -5.21
C ASP A 122 10.83 -1.32 -6.35
N ASN A 123 10.83 -2.11 -7.43
CA ASN A 123 9.99 -1.84 -8.62
C ASN A 123 8.60 -2.52 -8.61
N LYS A 124 8.34 -3.45 -7.68
CA LYS A 124 6.99 -4.00 -7.54
C LYS A 124 6.26 -3.09 -6.57
N ILE A 125 5.40 -2.19 -7.09
CA ILE A 125 4.35 -1.57 -6.28
C ILE A 125 3.43 -2.73 -5.86
N THR A 126 3.76 -3.39 -4.76
CA THR A 126 2.82 -4.25 -4.05
C THR A 126 1.76 -3.31 -3.50
N MET A 127 0.63 -3.21 -4.21
CA MET A 127 -0.55 -2.58 -3.68
C MET A 127 -0.93 -3.34 -2.41
N ASN A 128 -0.63 -2.76 -1.25
CA ASN A 128 -1.08 -3.29 0.02
C ASN A 128 -2.58 -3.02 0.17
N TYR A 129 -3.24 -3.80 1.02
CA TYR A 129 -4.69 -3.71 1.22
C TYR A 129 -5.11 -2.30 1.66
N ALA A 130 -4.30 -1.66 2.50
CA ALA A 130 -4.50 -0.31 2.99
C ALA A 130 -4.51 0.77 1.90
N MET A 131 -3.59 0.70 0.92
CA MET A 131 -3.55 1.61 -0.24
C MET A 131 -4.81 1.46 -1.09
N GLY A 132 -5.27 0.23 -1.33
CA GLY A 132 -6.52 -0.04 -2.04
C GLY A 132 -7.73 0.61 -1.36
N MET A 133 -7.85 0.45 -0.03
CA MET A 133 -8.89 1.09 0.77
C MET A 133 -8.81 2.63 0.70
N ALA A 134 -7.61 3.19 0.83
CA ALA A 134 -7.40 4.63 0.77
C ALA A 134 -7.81 5.21 -0.59
N CYS A 135 -7.38 4.60 -1.70
CA CYS A 135 -7.78 5.00 -3.05
C CYS A 135 -9.29 4.90 -3.23
N SER A 136 -9.90 3.78 -2.82
CA SER A 136 -11.34 3.57 -2.98
C SER A 136 -12.17 4.57 -2.18
N TYR A 137 -11.74 4.93 -0.98
CA TYR A 137 -12.45 5.91 -0.14
C TYR A 137 -12.25 7.33 -0.65
N PHE A 138 -11.04 7.66 -1.12
CA PHE A 138 -10.78 8.96 -1.71
C PHE A 138 -11.64 9.18 -2.97
N GLU A 139 -11.51 8.30 -3.97
CA GLU A 139 -12.21 8.43 -5.26
C GLU A 139 -13.72 8.19 -5.13
N GLY A 140 -14.12 7.21 -4.31
CA GLY A 140 -15.52 6.80 -4.17
C GLY A 140 -16.35 7.65 -3.21
N TYR A 141 -15.73 8.51 -2.41
CA TYR A 141 -16.43 9.31 -1.40
C TYR A 141 -15.87 10.74 -1.27
N LEU A 142 -14.61 10.92 -0.91
CA LEU A 142 -14.09 12.26 -0.56
C LEU A 142 -14.14 13.24 -1.75
N VAL A 143 -13.84 12.77 -2.96
CA VAL A 143 -13.96 13.58 -4.20
C VAL A 143 -15.40 14.02 -4.47
N HIS A 144 -16.39 13.25 -4.00
CA HIS A 144 -17.80 13.63 -4.17
C HIS A 144 -18.29 14.60 -3.10
N VAL A 145 -17.74 14.53 -1.88
CA VAL A 145 -18.24 15.28 -0.71
C VAL A 145 -17.49 16.59 -0.46
N LEU A 146 -16.16 16.58 -0.54
CA LEU A 146 -15.35 17.72 -0.12
C LEU A 146 -15.38 18.91 -1.10
N PRO A 147 -15.20 18.73 -2.42
CA PRO A 147 -15.14 19.86 -3.34
C PRO A 147 -16.52 20.38 -3.72
N SER A 148 -16.58 21.70 -3.91
CA SER A 148 -17.66 22.40 -4.58
C SER A 148 -17.31 22.49 -6.06
N ASP A 149 -18.29 22.27 -6.95
CA ASP A 149 -18.07 22.43 -8.39
C ASP A 149 -18.36 23.87 -8.87
N GLY A 150 -18.72 24.77 -7.93
CA GLY A 150 -18.98 26.19 -8.18
C GLY A 150 -20.22 26.49 -9.04
N ALA A 151 -20.97 25.48 -9.48
CA ALA A 151 -22.07 25.65 -10.41
C ALA A 151 -23.35 24.94 -9.99
N ARG A 152 -23.30 23.62 -9.78
CA ARG A 152 -24.50 22.78 -9.51
C ARG A 152 -24.46 22.11 -8.14
N PHE A 153 -23.29 21.94 -7.56
CA PHE A 153 -23.08 21.21 -6.32
C PHE A 153 -22.28 22.04 -5.32
N PHE A 154 -22.97 22.43 -4.24
CA PHE A 154 -22.35 22.96 -3.04
C PHE A 154 -21.55 21.85 -2.34
N GLY A 155 -20.29 22.14 -2.02
CA GLY A 155 -19.42 21.20 -1.34
C GLY A 155 -19.65 21.19 0.17
N PHE A 156 -18.83 20.41 0.85
CA PHE A 156 -18.87 20.31 2.31
C PHE A 156 -18.74 21.66 3.03
N LEU A 157 -17.88 22.57 2.54
CA LEU A 157 -17.66 23.87 3.17
C LEU A 157 -18.91 24.77 3.13
N GLU A 158 -19.59 24.80 1.99
CA GLU A 158 -20.83 25.55 1.82
C GLU A 158 -21.95 24.96 2.69
N ASN A 159 -22.01 23.64 2.82
CA ASN A 159 -22.97 22.98 3.72
C ASN A 159 -22.73 23.33 5.19
N ILE A 160 -21.47 23.47 5.62
CA ILE A 160 -21.16 23.98 6.96
C ILE A 160 -21.64 25.42 7.11
N ARG A 161 -21.35 26.31 6.15
CA ARG A 161 -21.75 27.73 6.23
C ARG A 161 -23.27 27.88 6.30
N ALA A 162 -24.00 27.15 5.45
CA ALA A 162 -25.45 27.13 5.48
C ALA A 162 -25.99 26.62 6.82
N TYR A 163 -25.36 25.60 7.42
CA TYR A 163 -25.74 25.11 8.74
C TYR A 163 -25.48 26.15 9.83
N GLU A 164 -24.32 26.80 9.82
CA GLU A 164 -23.98 27.88 10.75
C GLU A 164 -25.03 29.00 10.73
N ASP A 165 -25.40 29.46 9.53
CA ASP A 165 -26.37 30.55 9.36
C ASP A 165 -27.78 30.12 9.78
N ASN A 166 -28.21 28.90 9.45
CA ASN A 166 -29.53 28.39 9.79
C ASN A 166 -29.70 28.06 11.28
N GLN A 167 -28.63 27.62 11.95
CA GLN A 167 -28.68 27.15 13.34
C GLN A 167 -28.11 28.15 14.34
N GLY A 168 -27.58 29.29 13.89
CA GLY A 168 -26.94 30.27 14.75
C GLY A 168 -25.72 29.71 15.49
N VAL A 169 -24.90 28.90 14.83
CA VAL A 169 -23.70 28.29 15.43
C VAL A 169 -22.44 28.61 14.63
N VAL A 170 -21.27 28.25 15.19
CA VAL A 170 -19.98 28.34 14.50
C VAL A 170 -19.20 27.05 14.64
N PHE A 171 -18.60 26.64 13.53
CA PHE A 171 -17.60 25.59 13.43
C PHE A 171 -16.24 26.29 13.41
N PRO A 172 -15.44 26.20 14.49
CA PRO A 172 -14.14 26.86 14.50
C PRO A 172 -13.20 26.30 13.42
N VAL A 173 -13.32 25.00 13.14
CA VAL A 173 -12.60 24.35 12.06
C VAL A 173 -13.60 23.81 11.04
N LYS A 174 -13.60 24.39 9.83
CA LYS A 174 -14.48 24.02 8.72
C LYS A 174 -13.90 22.90 7.85
N LYS A 175 -13.50 21.80 8.49
CA LYS A 175 -12.96 20.59 7.86
C LYS A 175 -13.76 19.35 8.27
N LEU A 176 -13.80 18.33 7.41
CA LEU A 176 -14.34 17.02 7.78
C LEU A 176 -13.29 16.24 8.59
N PHE A 177 -13.60 15.92 9.85
CA PHE A 177 -12.73 15.09 10.68
C PHE A 177 -13.03 13.61 10.42
N ILE A 178 -12.00 12.81 10.15
CA ILE A 178 -12.13 11.38 9.84
C ILE A 178 -11.37 10.60 10.91
N VAL A 179 -12.12 9.96 11.80
CA VAL A 179 -11.59 9.18 12.92
C VAL A 179 -11.23 7.78 12.45
N VAL A 180 -9.98 7.41 12.65
CA VAL A 180 -9.40 6.10 12.37
C VAL A 180 -8.95 5.49 13.68
N THR A 181 -9.50 4.33 14.01
CA THR A 181 -9.23 3.66 15.28
C THR A 181 -8.19 2.56 15.16
N LYS A 182 -7.45 2.34 16.26
CA LYS A 182 -6.47 1.25 16.36
C LYS A 182 -7.11 -0.11 16.18
N SER A 183 -8.27 -0.33 16.79
CA SER A 183 -8.96 -1.63 16.72
C SER A 183 -9.63 -1.89 15.37
N LEU A 184 -9.67 -0.89 14.47
CA LEU A 184 -10.46 -0.82 13.22
C LEU A 184 -11.98 -0.65 13.44
N TYR A 185 -12.44 -0.73 14.68
CA TYR A 185 -13.85 -0.59 15.02
C TYR A 185 -14.31 0.86 14.99
N SER A 186 -15.45 1.11 14.36
CA SER A 186 -16.21 2.35 14.49
C SER A 186 -17.64 2.00 14.91
N PRO A 187 -18.16 2.53 16.02
CA PRO A 187 -19.53 2.31 16.44
C PRO A 187 -20.50 3.01 15.48
N PRO A 188 -21.78 2.60 15.46
CA PRO A 188 -22.82 3.27 14.69
C PRO A 188 -23.02 4.73 15.09
N ALA A 189 -22.80 5.08 16.36
CA ALA A 189 -22.89 6.44 16.87
C ALA A 189 -21.62 6.84 17.64
N LEU A 190 -21.04 8.00 17.32
CA LEU A 190 -19.83 8.47 17.99
C LEU A 190 -20.01 8.75 19.49
N LYS A 191 -21.26 8.97 19.94
CA LYS A 191 -21.57 9.09 21.37
C LYS A 191 -21.23 7.83 22.16
N ASP A 192 -21.12 6.68 21.49
CA ASP A 192 -20.79 5.40 22.12
C ASP A 192 -19.31 5.35 22.57
N TYR A 193 -18.49 6.31 22.12
CA TYR A 193 -17.15 6.53 22.67
C TYR A 193 -17.12 7.39 23.94
N ASN A 194 -18.23 8.04 24.30
CA ASN A 194 -18.27 8.85 25.51
C ASN A 194 -18.09 7.97 26.76
N LYS A 195 -17.36 8.49 27.74
CA LYS A 195 -17.20 7.85 29.06
C LYS A 195 -18.46 8.11 29.88
N SER A 196 -19.43 7.19 29.84
CA SER A 196 -20.73 7.35 30.52
C SER A 196 -20.65 7.46 32.05
N ASP A 197 -19.56 6.98 32.63
CA ASP A 197 -19.25 6.98 34.07
C ASP A 197 -18.51 8.25 34.53
N ARG A 198 -18.15 9.16 33.61
CA ARG A 198 -17.34 10.36 33.87
C ARG A 198 -18.08 11.61 33.39
N ASN A 199 -18.35 12.55 34.30
CA ASN A 199 -18.97 13.86 33.97
C ASN A 199 -17.93 14.99 33.88
N ASP A 200 -16.70 14.72 34.28
CA ASP A 200 -15.55 15.63 34.29
C ASP A 200 -14.76 15.63 32.97
N VAL A 201 -15.21 14.89 31.96
CA VAL A 201 -14.60 14.81 30.63
C VAL A 201 -15.55 15.32 29.56
N ALA A 202 -15.00 15.74 28.41
CA ALA A 202 -15.83 16.19 27.30
C ALA A 202 -16.66 15.05 26.69
N ARG A 203 -17.83 15.38 26.14
CA ARG A 203 -18.76 14.43 25.52
C ARG A 203 -19.18 14.90 24.14
N ILE A 204 -19.20 14.00 23.17
CA ILE A 204 -19.66 14.29 21.81
C ILE A 204 -21.09 13.83 21.60
N GLU A 205 -21.91 14.69 21.01
CA GLU A 205 -23.29 14.37 20.65
C GLU A 205 -23.61 14.82 19.23
N ALA A 206 -24.37 14.00 18.51
CA ALA A 206 -24.88 14.34 17.19
C ALA A 206 -25.94 15.44 17.33
N CYS A 207 -25.86 16.44 16.46
CA CYS A 207 -26.89 17.44 16.29
C CYS A 207 -27.83 16.99 15.15
N SER A 208 -27.84 17.72 14.04
CA SER A 208 -28.57 17.34 12.84
C SER A 208 -27.63 17.15 11.65
N ALA A 209 -28.16 16.55 10.58
CA ALA A 209 -27.41 16.39 9.34
C ALA A 209 -27.13 17.77 8.72
N LEU A 210 -25.95 17.92 8.10
CA LEU A 210 -25.69 19.00 7.18
C LEU A 210 -26.56 18.82 5.92
N SER A 211 -26.69 19.89 5.13
CA SER A 211 -27.33 19.82 3.82
C SER A 211 -26.73 18.69 2.98
N THR A 212 -27.58 17.96 2.26
CA THR A 212 -27.18 16.78 1.52
C THR A 212 -26.54 17.13 0.19
N ILE A 213 -25.53 16.36 -0.22
CA ILE A 213 -24.94 16.45 -1.56
C ILE A 213 -25.56 15.35 -2.41
N GLN A 214 -26.09 15.69 -3.58
CA GLN A 214 -26.66 14.72 -4.52
C GLN A 214 -25.84 14.69 -5.81
N LYS A 215 -25.43 13.50 -6.27
CA LYS A 215 -24.66 13.33 -7.52
C LYS A 215 -25.06 12.05 -8.24
N ASP A 216 -24.99 12.07 -9.57
CA ASP A 216 -25.09 10.86 -10.38
C ASP A 216 -23.74 10.12 -10.36
N VAL A 217 -23.71 8.88 -9.88
CA VAL A 217 -22.46 8.11 -9.74
C VAL A 217 -22.69 6.64 -10.12
N ALA A 218 -21.86 6.12 -11.01
CA ALA A 218 -21.83 4.70 -11.39
C ALA A 218 -23.20 4.12 -11.78
N GLY A 219 -24.02 4.90 -12.50
CA GLY A 219 -25.37 4.51 -12.94
C GLY A 219 -26.47 4.74 -11.91
N VAL A 220 -26.15 5.19 -10.69
CA VAL A 220 -27.14 5.60 -9.68
C VAL A 220 -27.44 7.08 -9.86
N LYS A 221 -28.73 7.40 -10.07
CA LYS A 221 -29.24 8.77 -10.11
C LYS A 221 -29.44 9.33 -8.71
N ASP A 222 -29.14 10.62 -8.54
CA ASP A 222 -29.37 11.39 -7.30
C ASP A 222 -28.80 10.71 -6.04
N ARG A 223 -27.61 10.10 -6.17
CA ARG A 223 -26.93 9.46 -5.04
C ARG A 223 -26.66 10.51 -3.97
N THR A 224 -27.22 10.27 -2.79
CA THR A 224 -27.20 11.21 -1.67
C THR A 224 -26.06 10.92 -0.71
N TYR A 225 -25.24 11.92 -0.44
CA TYR A 225 -24.19 11.93 0.56
C TYR A 225 -24.61 12.84 1.73
N LYS A 226 -24.38 12.39 2.95
CA LYS A 226 -24.76 13.09 4.18
C LYS A 226 -23.57 13.15 5.12
N ASN A 227 -23.35 14.32 5.71
CA ASN A 227 -22.45 14.51 6.84
C ASN A 227 -23.26 15.02 8.03
N THR A 228 -22.75 14.78 9.23
CA THR A 228 -23.44 15.14 10.47
C THR A 228 -22.68 16.24 11.19
N ALA A 229 -23.41 17.22 11.71
CA ALA A 229 -22.89 18.18 12.67
C ALA A 229 -22.89 17.56 14.06
N TYR A 230 -21.81 17.74 14.80
CA TYR A 230 -21.67 17.31 16.19
C TYR A 230 -21.37 18.52 17.07
N LYS A 231 -21.74 18.40 18.34
CA LYS A 231 -21.29 19.30 19.41
C LYS A 231 -20.47 18.51 20.41
N ILE A 232 -19.34 19.08 20.81
CA ILE A 232 -18.57 18.61 21.95
C ILE A 232 -18.94 19.48 23.15
N TYR A 233 -19.62 18.86 24.13
CA TYR A 233 -19.91 19.45 25.41
C TYR A 233 -18.71 19.29 26.32
N ARG A 234 -18.26 20.39 26.90
CA ARG A 234 -17.06 20.46 27.74
C ARG A 234 -17.49 20.63 29.20
N PRO A 235 -16.69 20.12 30.16
CA PRO A 235 -16.95 20.39 31.59
C PRO A 235 -16.97 21.89 31.89
N THR A 236 -16.15 22.65 31.17
CA THR A 236 -16.07 24.11 31.26
C THR A 236 -16.11 24.74 29.86
N GLY A 237 -16.76 25.89 29.75
CA GLY A 237 -16.86 26.64 28.50
C GLY A 237 -18.03 26.22 27.60
N ARG A 238 -18.16 26.90 26.44
CA ARG A 238 -19.25 26.68 25.49
C ARG A 238 -19.07 25.38 24.70
N PRO A 239 -20.15 24.73 24.23
CA PRO A 239 -20.03 23.61 23.31
C PRO A 239 -19.31 24.00 22.01
N VAL A 240 -18.50 23.11 21.49
CA VAL A 240 -17.74 23.33 20.24
C VAL A 240 -18.36 22.52 19.11
N CYS A 241 -18.71 23.17 18.00
CA CYS A 241 -19.26 22.47 16.84
C CYS A 241 -18.16 21.96 15.90
N LEU A 242 -18.35 20.77 15.36
CA LEU A 242 -17.49 20.17 14.33
C LEU A 242 -18.30 19.19 13.46
N SER A 243 -17.73 18.76 12.34
CA SER A 243 -18.26 17.62 11.59
C SER A 243 -17.22 16.51 11.55
N VAL A 244 -17.63 15.32 11.99
CA VAL A 244 -16.74 14.19 12.21
C VAL A 244 -17.44 12.88 11.81
N GLU A 245 -16.68 11.94 11.24
CA GLU A 245 -17.15 10.61 10.89
C GLU A 245 -16.05 9.55 11.12
N GLY A 246 -16.43 8.27 11.16
CA GLY A 246 -15.47 7.17 11.21
C GLY A 246 -14.91 6.83 9.83
N GLY A 247 -13.66 6.35 9.78
CA GLY A 247 -13.01 5.83 8.58
C GLY A 247 -13.68 4.54 8.09
N THR A 248 -14.75 4.69 7.30
CA THR A 248 -15.61 3.58 6.87
C THR A 248 -14.88 2.37 6.23
N PRO A 249 -13.78 2.51 5.47
CA PRO A 249 -13.07 1.35 4.95
C PRO A 249 -12.51 0.43 6.04
N LEU A 250 -12.04 1.00 7.14
CA LEU A 250 -11.49 0.23 8.26
C LEU A 250 -12.61 -0.47 9.04
N ALA A 251 -13.78 0.16 9.17
CA ALA A 251 -14.96 -0.49 9.74
C ALA A 251 -15.40 -1.71 8.90
N THR A 252 -15.28 -1.63 7.57
CA THR A 252 -15.48 -2.78 6.68
C THR A 252 -14.45 -3.87 6.97
N LEU A 253 -13.16 -3.52 7.02
CA LEU A 253 -12.10 -4.49 7.34
C LEU A 253 -12.31 -5.14 8.72
N PHE A 254 -12.72 -4.38 9.74
CA PHE A 254 -13.05 -4.92 11.05
C PHE A 254 -14.11 -6.03 10.96
N ARG A 255 -15.16 -5.82 10.16
CA ARG A 255 -16.20 -6.84 9.94
C ARG A 255 -15.67 -8.06 9.19
N VAL A 256 -14.81 -7.85 8.18
CA VAL A 256 -14.16 -8.95 7.45
C VAL A 256 -13.34 -9.80 8.41
N LEU A 257 -12.48 -9.20 9.23
CA LEU A 257 -11.63 -9.92 10.19
C LEU A 257 -12.42 -10.65 11.30
N ARG A 258 -13.66 -10.23 11.57
CA ARG A 258 -14.56 -10.95 12.49
C ARG A 258 -15.22 -12.16 11.87
N ASN A 259 -15.27 -12.25 10.53
CA ASN A 259 -15.88 -13.35 9.81
C ASN A 259 -14.80 -14.25 9.19
N ARG A 260 -14.08 -14.97 10.06
CA ARG A 260 -12.87 -15.72 9.70
C ARG A 260 -13.10 -16.76 8.60
N ASP A 261 -14.27 -17.38 8.58
CA ASP A 261 -14.65 -18.40 7.59
C ASP A 261 -14.66 -17.86 6.15
N LEU A 262 -14.75 -16.53 5.98
CA LEU A 262 -14.77 -15.86 4.67
C LEU A 262 -13.44 -15.17 4.31
N SER A 263 -12.45 -15.19 5.21
CA SER A 263 -11.24 -14.38 5.05
C SER A 263 -10.01 -15.02 5.70
N GLU A 264 -9.79 -16.31 5.47
CA GLU A 264 -8.60 -17.04 5.95
C GLU A 264 -7.31 -16.40 5.42
N GLU A 265 -7.33 -15.80 4.23
CA GLU A 265 -6.16 -15.13 3.63
C GLU A 265 -5.73 -13.86 4.38
N LEU A 266 -6.60 -13.32 5.25
CA LEU A 266 -6.30 -12.16 6.10
C LEU A 266 -5.94 -12.58 7.54
N GLU A 267 -5.79 -13.88 7.80
CA GLU A 267 -5.31 -14.35 9.10
C GLU A 267 -3.88 -13.85 9.37
N GLY A 268 -3.66 -13.35 10.59
CA GLY A 268 -2.37 -12.78 10.98
C GLY A 268 -2.08 -11.37 10.43
N LEU A 269 -3.07 -10.71 9.81
CA LEU A 269 -2.95 -9.32 9.39
C LEU A 269 -2.62 -8.41 10.57
N ASP A 270 -1.52 -7.66 10.44
CA ASP A 270 -1.13 -6.64 11.41
C ASP A 270 -2.04 -5.41 11.25
N ARG A 271 -2.90 -5.20 12.24
CA ARG A 271 -3.88 -4.10 12.24
C ARG A 271 -3.20 -2.74 12.35
N GLU A 272 -2.12 -2.63 13.13
CA GLU A 272 -1.43 -1.37 13.33
C GLU A 272 -0.71 -0.95 12.05
N GLU A 273 -0.06 -1.91 11.36
CA GLU A 273 0.55 -1.67 10.05
C GLU A 273 -0.50 -1.21 9.03
N VAL A 274 -1.65 -1.87 8.97
CA VAL A 274 -2.73 -1.49 8.05
C VAL A 274 -3.30 -0.10 8.35
N VAL A 275 -3.52 0.26 9.61
CA VAL A 275 -3.97 1.60 10.00
C VAL A 275 -2.96 2.65 9.58
N LYS A 276 -1.68 2.43 9.89
CA LYS A 276 -0.59 3.34 9.55
C LYS A 276 -0.48 3.53 8.04
N ASP A 277 -0.52 2.45 7.28
CA ASP A 277 -0.43 2.47 5.82
C ASP A 277 -1.66 3.14 5.21
N PHE A 278 -2.85 2.94 5.78
CA PHE A 278 -4.09 3.57 5.32
C PHE A 278 -4.01 5.08 5.50
N LEU A 279 -3.66 5.55 6.70
CA LEU A 279 -3.51 6.97 7.01
C LEU A 279 -2.44 7.63 6.13
N THR A 280 -1.29 6.98 5.97
CA THR A 280 -0.18 7.49 5.14
C THR A 280 -0.59 7.59 3.67
N SER A 281 -1.24 6.54 3.15
CA SER A 281 -1.70 6.49 1.76
C SER A 281 -2.78 7.53 1.49
N LEU A 282 -3.79 7.61 2.37
CA LEU A 282 -4.90 8.53 2.23
C LEU A 282 -4.42 9.98 2.29
N ARG A 283 -3.57 10.33 3.27
CA ARG A 283 -2.96 11.67 3.36
C ARG A 283 -2.20 12.02 2.10
N LYS A 284 -1.36 11.10 1.58
CA LYS A 284 -0.61 11.30 0.34
C LYS A 284 -1.51 11.54 -0.89
N ILE A 285 -2.66 10.88 -0.96
CA ILE A 285 -3.61 11.04 -2.08
C ILE A 285 -4.35 12.38 -1.94
N ILE A 286 -4.86 12.71 -0.75
CA ILE A 286 -5.51 14.00 -0.46
C ILE A 286 -4.56 15.16 -0.77
N ASP A 287 -3.31 15.06 -0.33
CA ASP A 287 -2.29 16.10 -0.56
C ASP A 287 -1.99 16.27 -2.04
N LYS A 288 -2.24 15.28 -2.91
CA LYS A 288 -2.05 15.43 -4.35
C LYS A 288 -3.25 16.04 -5.07
N SER A 289 -4.43 16.04 -4.45
CA SER A 289 -5.65 16.60 -5.04
C SER A 289 -5.82 18.07 -4.64
N PRO A 290 -5.71 19.03 -5.58
CA PRO A 290 -5.90 20.44 -5.27
C PRO A 290 -7.29 20.75 -4.70
N GLU A 291 -8.30 20.00 -5.14
CA GLU A 291 -9.68 20.23 -4.76
C GLU A 291 -10.03 19.69 -3.37
N CYS A 292 -9.30 18.70 -2.87
CA CYS A 292 -9.53 18.07 -1.56
C CYS A 292 -8.50 18.47 -0.50
N ARG A 293 -7.30 18.91 -0.91
CA ARG A 293 -6.22 19.26 0.01
C ARG A 293 -6.68 20.30 1.04
N GLY A 294 -6.46 19.99 2.32
CA GLY A 294 -6.81 20.88 3.43
C GLY A 294 -8.29 20.95 3.80
N LYS A 295 -9.19 20.18 3.16
CA LYS A 295 -10.63 20.17 3.45
C LYS A 295 -11.08 19.11 4.46
N CYS A 296 -10.21 18.16 4.79
CA CYS A 296 -10.45 17.16 5.82
C CYS A 296 -9.23 17.00 6.72
N GLU A 297 -9.45 16.44 7.90
CA GLU A 297 -8.41 16.14 8.89
C GLU A 297 -8.51 14.66 9.29
N LEU A 298 -7.38 13.94 9.22
CA LEU A 298 -7.31 12.54 9.62
C LEU A 298 -6.92 12.46 11.10
N ILE A 299 -7.73 11.78 11.91
CA ILE A 299 -7.55 11.64 13.36
C ILE A 299 -7.29 10.19 13.68
N TYR A 300 -6.12 9.89 14.23
CA TYR A 300 -5.87 8.58 14.82
C TYR A 300 -6.39 8.57 16.27
N PHE A 301 -7.12 7.54 16.64
CA PHE A 301 -7.65 7.35 17.99
C PHE A 301 -7.34 5.94 18.49
N ASP A 302 -6.56 5.82 19.55
CA ASP A 302 -6.37 4.53 20.23
C ASP A 302 -7.58 4.26 21.13
N ASP A 303 -8.58 3.60 20.55
CA ASP A 303 -9.82 3.24 21.22
C ASP A 303 -9.66 2.08 22.23
N THR A 304 -8.45 1.53 22.36
CA THR A 304 -8.10 0.52 23.37
C THR A 304 -7.56 1.14 24.65
N ASP A 305 -7.09 2.39 24.60
CA ASP A 305 -6.65 3.13 25.78
C ASP A 305 -7.86 3.69 26.55
N ARG A 306 -8.05 3.19 27.77
CA ARG A 306 -9.15 3.60 28.64
C ARG A 306 -9.02 5.04 29.13
N ASN A 307 -7.80 5.59 29.17
CA ASN A 307 -7.55 6.97 29.60
C ASN A 307 -7.86 7.98 28.50
N LEU A 308 -7.85 7.57 27.23
CA LEU A 308 -8.19 8.45 26.12
C LEU A 308 -9.71 8.60 25.98
N ASN A 309 -10.12 9.83 25.69
CA ASN A 309 -11.48 10.21 25.38
C ASN A 309 -11.51 10.88 24.00
N LEU A 310 -12.36 10.39 23.10
CA LEU A 310 -12.40 10.87 21.72
C LEU A 310 -12.74 12.37 21.64
N ALA A 311 -13.66 12.84 22.47
CA ALA A 311 -14.05 14.24 22.48
C ALA A 311 -12.87 15.16 22.86
N ASP A 312 -12.04 14.76 23.82
CA ASP A 312 -10.84 15.52 24.20
C ASP A 312 -9.79 15.50 23.09
N VAL A 313 -9.55 14.34 22.44
CA VAL A 313 -8.64 14.24 21.29
C VAL A 313 -9.07 15.18 20.14
N LEU A 314 -10.38 15.26 19.88
CA LEU A 314 -10.92 16.16 18.84
C LEU A 314 -10.78 17.63 19.24
N LEU A 315 -11.00 17.98 20.51
CA LEU A 315 -10.80 19.34 21.02
C LEU A 315 -9.34 19.77 20.95
N ASP A 316 -8.42 18.90 21.32
CA ASP A 316 -6.99 19.18 21.24
C ASP A 316 -6.59 19.43 19.78
N ARG A 317 -7.10 18.62 18.85
CA ARG A 317 -6.86 18.86 17.42
C ARG A 317 -7.47 20.16 16.91
N ILE A 318 -8.66 20.54 17.38
CA ILE A 318 -9.26 21.83 17.07
C ILE A 318 -8.37 22.97 17.57
N ARG A 319 -7.87 22.89 18.81
CA ARG A 319 -6.97 23.89 19.40
C ARG A 319 -5.66 24.03 18.62
N GLU A 320 -5.12 22.93 18.10
CA GLU A 320 -3.93 22.95 17.25
C GLU A 320 -4.19 23.61 15.88
N LEU A 321 -5.36 23.36 15.29
CA LEU A 321 -5.71 23.86 13.96
C LEU A 321 -6.21 25.30 13.98
N GLU A 322 -6.88 25.70 15.06
CA GLU A 322 -7.43 27.03 15.28
C GLU A 322 -7.23 27.45 16.75
N PRO A 323 -6.05 28.00 17.10
CA PRO A 323 -5.73 28.39 18.48
C PRO A 323 -6.70 29.42 19.08
N ASN A 324 -7.33 30.24 18.25
CA ASN A 324 -8.27 31.28 18.68
C ASN A 324 -9.73 30.79 18.67
N PHE A 325 -9.98 29.47 18.67
CA PHE A 325 -11.34 28.94 18.55
C PHE A 325 -12.30 29.44 19.65
N GLU A 326 -11.79 29.75 20.85
CA GLU A 326 -12.61 30.28 21.95
C GLU A 326 -13.18 31.66 21.66
N GLU A 327 -12.43 32.51 20.94
CA GLU A 327 -12.89 33.83 20.50
C GLU A 327 -13.93 33.68 19.39
N ILE A 328 -13.67 32.79 18.43
CA ILE A 328 -14.56 32.49 17.31
C ILE A 328 -15.95 32.01 17.78
N ILE A 329 -15.99 31.12 18.78
CA ILE A 329 -17.27 30.66 19.38
C ILE A 329 -17.92 31.72 20.27
N ALA A 330 -17.19 32.76 20.68
CA ALA A 330 -17.73 33.85 21.49
C ALA A 330 -18.47 34.90 20.65
N GLU A 331 -18.00 35.14 19.41
CA GLU A 331 -18.44 36.23 18.52
C GLU A 331 -19.84 36.06 17.91
N ARG A 332 -20.28 34.84 17.61
CA ARG A 332 -21.64 34.59 17.06
C ARG A 332 -22.62 34.25 18.17
N ARG A 333 -23.64 35.09 18.32
CA ARG A 333 -24.78 34.98 19.25
C ARG A 333 -26.07 34.67 18.51
#